data_AF-A0A3B0XPS4-F1
#
_entry.id   AF-A0A3B0XPS4-F1
#
_cell.length_a   1.000
_cell.length_b   1.000
_cell.length_c   1.000
_cell.angle_alpha   90.00
_cell.angle_beta   90.00
_cell.angle_gamma   90.00
#
_symmetry.space_group_name_H-M   'P 1'
#
loop_
_entity.id
_entity.type
_entity.pdbx_description
1 polymer ?
#
loop_
_entity_poly.entity_id
_entity_poly.type
_entity_poly.pdbx_seq_one_letter_code
_entity_poly.pdbx_strand_id
1 'polypeptide(L)' 'MHLFIVRENNRSGFINVTGDIIKPQFLAVGEFHNDLVRASTESNGKNLSACINASGDWVIEPRFSYF' A
#
# COMPACT_ATOMS: atom_id res chain seq x y z
N MET A 1 -1.54 16.04 2.82
CA MET A 1 -0.64 15.65 1.70
C MET A 1 -1.49 15.06 0.59
N HIS A 2 -1.24 15.39 -0.69
CA HIS A 2 -1.99 14.80 -1.81
C HIS A 2 -1.21 13.62 -2.37
N LEU A 3 -1.77 12.42 -2.23
CA LEU A 3 -1.23 11.19 -2.80
C LEU A 3 -2.25 10.60 -3.78
N PHE A 4 -1.73 10.09 -4.89
CA PHE A 4 -2.50 9.40 -5.91
C PHE A 4 -1.99 7.98 -6.05
N ILE A 5 -2.91 7.04 -6.28
CA ILE A 5 -2.55 5.64 -6.50
C ILE A 5 -1.97 5.50 -7.91
N VAL A 6 -0.78 4.93 -7.99
CA VAL A 6 -0.17 4.49 -9.26
C VAL A 6 -0.18 2.97 -9.32
N ARG A 7 -0.38 2.43 -10.53
CA ARG A 7 -0.43 0.99 -10.76
C ARG A 7 0.52 0.60 -11.89
N GLU A 8 1.29 -0.44 -11.65
CA GLU A 8 2.22 -1.03 -12.61
C GLU A 8 2.36 -2.53 -12.31
N ASN A 9 2.35 -3.38 -13.33
CA ASN A 9 2.56 -4.84 -13.19
C ASN A 9 1.67 -5.50 -12.11
N ASN A 10 0.38 -5.13 -12.07
CA ASN A 10 -0.59 -5.59 -11.06
C ASN A 10 -0.23 -5.26 -9.60
N ARG A 11 0.66 -4.28 -9.39
CA ARG A 11 0.97 -3.73 -8.08
C ARG A 11 0.50 -2.29 -7.98
N SER A 12 0.32 -1.84 -6.75
CA SER A 12 -0.09 -0.50 -6.39
C SER A 12 1.00 0.19 -5.57
N GLY A 13 1.18 1.47 -5.83
CA GLY A 13 2.06 2.38 -5.10
C GLY A 13 1.42 3.77 -5.00
N PHE A 14 2.22 4.77 -4.67
CA PHE A 14 1.74 6.14 -4.55
C PHE A 14 2.67 7.13 -5.25
N ILE A 15 2.09 8.22 -5.73
CA ILE A 15 2.82 9.40 -6.21
C ILE A 15 2.25 10.65 -5.52
N ASN A 16 3.12 11.58 -5.12
CA ASN A 16 2.71 12.88 -4.63
C ASN A 16 2.75 13.95 -5.75
N VAL A 17 2.25 15.15 -5.46
CA VAL A 17 2.24 16.27 -6.43
C VAL A 17 3.62 16.81 -6.79
N THR A 18 4.66 16.51 -6.01
CA THR A 18 6.06 16.87 -6.30
C THR A 18 6.75 15.83 -7.19
N GLY A 19 6.12 14.69 -7.44
CA GLY A 19 6.64 13.61 -8.28
C GLY A 19 7.41 12.54 -7.52
N ASP A 20 7.43 12.57 -6.18
CA ASP A 20 8.01 11.50 -5.38
C ASP A 20 7.13 10.25 -5.44
N ILE A 21 7.76 9.11 -5.71
CA ILE A 21 7.08 7.84 -5.96
C ILE A 21 7.45 6.82 -4.90
N ILE A 22 6.42 6.26 -4.26
CA ILE A 22 6.50 4.95 -3.62
C ILE A 22 6.19 3.94 -4.70
N LYS A 23 7.22 3.19 -5.13
CA LYS A 23 7.10 2.25 -6.24
C LYS A 23 5.96 1.26 -6.01
N PRO A 24 5.23 0.86 -7.06
CA PRO A 24 4.24 -0.21 -6.98
C PRO A 24 4.82 -1.49 -6.39
N GLN A 25 4.50 -1.76 -5.13
CA GLN A 25 5.03 -2.89 -4.38
C GLN A 25 3.93 -3.70 -3.66
N PHE A 26 2.80 -3.06 -3.37
CA PHE A 26 1.64 -3.68 -2.74
C PHE A 26 0.75 -4.33 -3.80
N LEU A 27 0.03 -5.39 -3.46
CA LEU A 27 -0.97 -5.97 -4.35
C LEU A 27 -2.12 -4.98 -4.58
N ALA A 28 -2.63 -4.42 -3.48
CA ALA A 28 -3.62 -3.36 -3.51
C ALA A 28 -3.40 -2.39 -2.36
N VAL A 29 -3.86 -1.16 -2.54
CA VAL A 29 -3.93 -0.13 -1.51
C VAL A 29 -5.32 0.51 -1.53
N GLY A 30 -5.81 0.89 -0.36
CA GLY A 30 -7.08 1.58 -0.18
C GLY A 30 -6.93 3.11 -0.24
N GLU A 31 -7.97 3.80 0.24
CA GLU A 31 -7.96 5.25 0.44
C GLU A 31 -7.29 5.63 1.76
N PHE A 32 -6.80 6.86 1.83
CA PHE A 32 -6.20 7.41 3.04
C PHE A 32 -7.26 7.79 4.08
N HIS A 33 -7.05 7.33 5.31
CA HIS A 33 -7.80 7.73 6.49
C HIS A 33 -6.79 8.09 7.59
N ASN A 34 -6.76 9.36 8.02
CA ASN A 34 -5.82 9.85 9.04
C ASN A 34 -4.35 9.48 8.76
N ASP A 35 -3.87 9.76 7.54
CA ASP A 35 -2.50 9.44 7.08
C ASP A 35 -2.13 7.95 7.05
N LEU A 36 -3.11 7.07 7.22
CA LEU A 36 -2.97 5.62 7.13
C LEU A 36 -3.73 5.08 5.92
N VAL A 37 -3.17 4.04 5.33
CA VAL A 37 -3.80 3.29 4.25
C VAL A 37 -3.82 1.82 4.61
N ARG A 38 -4.89 1.14 4.22
CA ARG A 38 -4.90 -0.32 4.17
C ARG A 38 -4.15 -0.77 2.92
N ALA A 39 -3.23 -1.71 3.08
CA ALA A 39 -2.51 -2.33 1.98
C ALA A 39 -2.63 -3.85 2.04
N SER A 40 -2.42 -4.50 0.90
CA SER A 40 -2.23 -5.95 0.84
C SER A 40 -0.92 -6.32 0.17
N THR A 41 -0.35 -7.44 0.59
CA THR A 41 0.89 -8.00 0.04
C THR A 41 0.75 -9.52 -0.09
N GLU A 42 1.65 -10.15 -0.83
CA GLU A 42 1.75 -11.61 -0.92
C GLU A 42 2.88 -12.10 -0.02
N SER A 43 2.62 -13.15 0.77
CA SER A 43 3.65 -13.89 1.49
C SER A 43 3.29 -15.37 1.53
N ASN A 44 4.22 -16.23 1.13
CA ASN A 44 4.03 -17.68 1.08
C ASN A 44 2.74 -18.11 0.34
N GLY A 45 2.45 -17.45 -0.79
CA GLY A 45 1.25 -17.70 -1.61
C GLY A 45 -0.07 -17.24 -0.98
N LYS A 46 -0.03 -16.42 0.07
CA LYS A 46 -1.20 -15.87 0.74
C LYS A 46 -1.24 -14.35 0.61
N ASN A 47 -2.42 -13.82 0.34
CA ASN A 47 -2.68 -12.38 0.36
C ASN A 47 -2.90 -11.94 1.81
N LEU A 48 -1.98 -11.14 2.32
CA LEU A 48 -2.01 -10.60 3.67
C LEU A 48 -2.43 -9.13 3.66
N SER A 49 -3.30 -8.75 4.59
CA SER A 49 -3.64 -7.35 4.86
C SER A 49 -2.70 -6.73 5.89
N ALA A 50 -2.41 -5.46 5.68
CA ALA A 50 -1.54 -4.62 6.49
C ALA A 50 -2.04 -3.18 6.51
N CYS A 51 -1.46 -2.34 7.36
CA CYS A 51 -1.65 -0.89 7.33
C CYS A 51 -0.29 -0.20 7.16
N ILE A 52 -0.23 0.79 6.27
CA ILE A 52 0.97 1.58 6.00
C ILE A 52 0.71 3.06 6.23
N ASN A 53 1.78 3.80 6.50
CA ASN A 53 1.77 5.25 6.48
C ASN A 53 1.92 5.78 5.04
N ALA A 54 1.87 7.11 4.90
CA ALA A 54 2.02 7.80 3.63
C ALA A 54 3.43 7.71 3.00
N SER A 55 4.44 7.22 3.74
CA SER A 55 5.78 6.90 3.24
C SER A 55 5.89 5.46 2.72
N GLY A 56 4.86 4.63 2.93
CA GLY A 56 4.85 3.22 2.55
C GLY A 56 5.41 2.30 3.64
N ASP A 57 5.71 2.80 4.84
CA ASP A 57 6.20 1.99 5.95
C ASP A 57 5.04 1.29 6.66
N TRP A 58 5.29 0.07 7.12
CA TRP A 58 4.32 -0.70 7.90
C TRP A 58 4.05 -0.04 9.26
N VAL A 59 2.79 0.32 9.49
CA VAL A 59 2.27 0.68 10.82
C VAL A 59 1.67 -0.55 11.49
N ILE A 60 1.02 -1.40 10.69
CA ILE A 60 0.61 -2.75 11.07
C ILE A 60 1.16 -3.71 10.03
N GLU A 61 2.01 -4.63 10.47
CA GLU A 61 2.62 -5.62 9.60
C GLU A 61 1.58 -6.54 8.93
N PRO A 62 1.91 -7.12 7.76
CA PRO A 62 1.06 -8.10 7.10
C PRO A 62 0.84 -9.33 7.98
N ARG A 63 -0.38 -9.50 8.50
CA ARG A 63 -0.69 -10.57 9.48
C ARG A 63 -1.97 -11.34 9.18
N PHE A 64 -2.92 -10.75 8.45
CA PHE A 64 -4.24 -11.35 8.23
C PHE A 64 -4.42 -11.80 6.78
N SER A 65 -4.58 -13.10 6.55
CA SER A 65 -5.11 -13.59 5.28
C SER A 65 -6.63 -13.51 5.28
N TYR A 66 -7.22 -12.91 4.24
CA TYR A 66 -8.64 -13.18 3.97
C TYR A 66 -8.72 -14.63 3.44
N PHE A 67 -9.53 -15.46 4.10
CA PHE A 67 -9.79 -16.85 3.71
C PHE A 67 -10.67 -16.91 2.47
#